data_AF-A0A559TPQ9-F1
#
_entry.id   AF-A0A559TPQ9-F1
#
_cell.length_a   1.000
_cell.length_b   1.000
_cell.length_c   1.000
_cell.angle_alpha   90.00
_cell.angle_beta   90.00
_cell.angle_gamma   90.00
#
_symmetry.space_group_name_H-M   'P 1'
#
loop_
_entity.id
_entity.type
_entity.pdbx_description
1 polymer ?
#
loop_
_entity_poly.entity_id
_entity_poly.type
_entity_poly.pdbx_seq_one_letter_code
_entity_poly.pdbx_strand_id
1 'polypeptide(L)'
;MGPILLALGLAVLAWVLVVGDLVRRHRPVWHWYLIGYPVTACRVVFTWRKVAMLNDLAVSKRPPRGLLGDLVVKGDPLRPVAPRISFPRATRMGLTVLVRLHAGQTPATFLKAADAFVHAWKVHAVRVASPERGLVMLTATATDPLERPGLASAPAELLSALIGVLESGGAWVMNLRLVPHWLIAGATRSGKSTLLARLITQLAPQPVALVGIDCKGGMELGLFADRLSALATCRREAVAVLSALVIDMQARTSACRSAGVRSIWELPDKLRPVPVVVIVDEIAELYLSDGTRESKAEAEQCSTLLLRIGQLGAALGLHLVIAGQRVGSDLGVGVTALRAQLGGRICHRVNDPATAEMTLGDLNKDAVAVAQSITAEERGVAVCTGPDGGWSRARSHLTPTEEAVSTARKYAATAPELPALNRALGVPEGDDK
;
A
#
# COMPACT_ATOMS: atom_id res chain seq x y z
N MET A 1 41.99 9.24 -43.89
CA MET A 1 40.59 8.87 -43.57
C MET A 1 40.37 8.36 -42.14
N GLY A 2 41.33 7.69 -41.50
CA GLY A 2 41.19 7.17 -40.12
C GLY A 2 40.82 8.19 -39.02
N PRO A 3 41.44 9.38 -38.93
CA PRO A 3 41.18 10.29 -37.80
C PRO A 3 39.83 11.02 -37.91
N ILE A 4 39.34 11.28 -39.13
CA ILE A 4 38.03 11.93 -39.35
C ILE A 4 36.89 10.95 -39.03
N LEU A 5 37.03 9.67 -39.43
CA LEU A 5 36.07 8.61 -39.09
C LEU A 5 36.06 8.33 -37.57
N LEU A 6 37.23 8.34 -36.92
CA LEU A 6 37.34 8.19 -35.47
C LEU A 6 36.69 9.38 -34.74
N ALA A 7 36.94 10.62 -35.19
CA ALA A 7 36.35 11.82 -34.62
C ALA A 7 34.83 11.86 -34.80
N LEU A 8 34.32 11.47 -35.98
CA LEU A 8 32.88 11.31 -36.22
C LEU A 8 32.27 10.21 -35.33
N GLY A 9 32.95 9.07 -35.17
CA GLY A 9 32.52 8.00 -34.28
C GLY A 9 32.46 8.44 -32.81
N LEU A 10 33.45 9.18 -32.34
CA LEU A 10 33.49 9.74 -30.98
C LEU A 10 32.44 10.83 -30.78
N ALA A 11 32.20 11.68 -31.78
CA ALA A 11 31.16 12.71 -31.72
C ALA A 11 29.75 12.09 -31.69
N VAL A 12 29.50 11.05 -32.50
CA VAL A 12 28.24 10.29 -32.48
C VAL A 12 28.09 9.56 -31.15
N LEU A 13 29.15 8.94 -30.62
CA LEU A 13 29.11 8.29 -29.31
C LEU A 13 28.81 9.29 -28.19
N ALA A 14 29.50 10.44 -28.18
CA ALA A 14 29.25 11.51 -27.22
C ALA A 14 27.82 12.04 -27.34
N TRP A 15 27.32 12.24 -28.55
CA TRP A 15 25.94 12.67 -28.80
C TRP A 15 24.93 11.61 -28.32
N VAL A 16 25.16 10.32 -28.59
CA VAL A 16 24.32 9.22 -28.09
C VAL A 16 24.36 9.12 -26.58
N LEU A 17 25.50 9.37 -25.93
CA LEU A 17 25.62 9.38 -24.47
C LEU A 17 24.89 10.58 -23.85
N VAL A 18 25.03 11.78 -24.43
CA VAL A 18 24.37 13.01 -23.96
C VAL A 18 22.86 12.95 -24.21
N VAL A 19 22.43 12.60 -25.42
CA VAL A 19 21.02 12.42 -25.76
C VAL A 19 20.43 11.24 -24.99
N GLY A 20 21.17 10.15 -24.83
CA GLY A 20 20.77 9.00 -24.03
C GLY A 20 20.49 9.37 -22.57
N ASP A 21 21.37 10.18 -21.96
CA ASP A 21 21.17 10.70 -20.60
C ASP A 21 20.01 11.71 -20.54
N LEU A 22 19.87 12.58 -21.53
CA LEU A 22 18.76 13.52 -21.61
C LEU A 22 17.40 12.81 -21.73
N VAL A 23 17.31 11.78 -22.57
CA VAL A 23 16.13 10.93 -22.74
C VAL A 23 15.88 10.11 -21.47
N ARG A 24 16.93 9.62 -20.79
CA ARG A 24 16.80 8.95 -19.50
C ARG A 24 16.18 9.86 -18.44
N ARG A 25 16.57 11.14 -18.39
CA ARG A 25 16.05 12.11 -17.43
C ARG A 25 14.61 12.52 -17.72
N HIS A 26 14.28 12.86 -18.97
CA HIS A 26 12.99 13.43 -19.33
C HIS A 26 11.94 12.42 -19.79
N ARG A 27 12.36 11.28 -20.36
CA ARG A 27 11.50 10.24 -20.92
C ARG A 27 12.01 8.84 -20.53
N PRO A 28 12.03 8.51 -19.23
CA PRO A 28 12.64 7.28 -18.71
C PRO A 28 12.05 6.00 -19.34
N VAL A 29 10.75 6.00 -19.64
CA VAL A 29 10.08 4.87 -20.31
C VAL A 29 10.63 4.64 -21.72
N TRP A 30 10.86 5.71 -22.48
CA TRP A 30 11.44 5.60 -23.83
C TRP A 30 12.88 5.13 -23.76
N HIS A 31 13.67 5.68 -22.84
CA HIS A 31 15.03 5.21 -22.58
C HIS A 31 15.06 3.71 -22.23
N TRP A 32 14.12 3.26 -21.41
CA TRP A 32 13.98 1.85 -21.09
C TRP A 32 13.74 1.00 -22.34
N TYR A 33 12.73 1.30 -23.16
CA TYR A 33 12.44 0.47 -24.34
C TYR A 33 13.54 0.50 -25.39
N LEU A 34 14.21 1.64 -25.60
CA LEU A 34 15.23 1.81 -26.64
C LEU A 34 16.60 1.24 -26.25
N ILE A 35 17.00 1.36 -24.99
CA ILE A 35 18.36 1.05 -24.53
C ILE A 35 18.33 0.06 -23.37
N GLY A 36 17.54 0.34 -22.33
CA GLY A 36 17.54 -0.46 -21.09
C GLY A 36 17.09 -1.91 -21.30
N TYR A 37 15.97 -2.11 -21.99
CA TYR A 37 15.38 -3.41 -22.28
C TYR A 37 16.29 -4.30 -23.14
N PRO A 38 16.79 -3.87 -24.32
CA PRO A 38 17.62 -4.76 -25.14
C PRO A 38 18.91 -5.17 -24.42
N VAL A 39 19.55 -4.24 -23.70
CA VAL A 39 20.75 -4.54 -22.89
C VAL A 39 20.43 -5.56 -21.79
N THR A 40 19.33 -5.36 -21.06
CA THR A 40 18.94 -6.26 -19.96
C THR A 40 18.48 -7.62 -20.49
N ALA A 41 17.72 -7.68 -21.58
CA ALA A 41 17.29 -8.92 -22.21
C ALA A 41 18.50 -9.76 -22.68
N CYS A 42 19.51 -9.11 -23.29
CA CYS A 42 20.77 -9.75 -23.62
C CYS A 42 21.44 -10.33 -22.37
N ARG A 43 21.56 -9.56 -21.28
CA ARG A 43 22.13 -10.07 -20.02
C ARG A 43 21.37 -11.28 -19.50
N VAL A 44 20.03 -11.25 -19.50
CA VAL A 44 19.21 -12.39 -19.09
C VAL A 44 19.58 -13.64 -19.91
N VAL A 45 19.54 -13.55 -21.23
CA VAL A 45 19.80 -14.69 -22.13
C VAL A 45 21.23 -15.22 -21.98
N PHE A 46 22.23 -14.34 -21.95
CA PHE A 46 23.64 -14.74 -21.88
C PHE A 46 24.07 -15.25 -20.49
N THR A 47 23.48 -14.72 -19.41
CA THR A 47 23.86 -15.12 -18.05
C THR A 47 23.04 -16.28 -17.50
N TRP A 48 21.85 -16.56 -18.07
CA TRP A 48 20.87 -17.52 -17.53
C TRP A 48 21.49 -18.86 -17.12
N ARG A 49 22.19 -19.52 -18.04
CA ARG A 49 22.78 -20.85 -17.77
C ARG A 49 23.78 -20.82 -16.62
N LYS A 50 24.63 -19.78 -16.57
CA LYS A 50 25.65 -19.62 -15.52
C LYS A 50 25.01 -19.35 -14.17
N VAL A 51 24.06 -18.43 -14.09
CA VAL A 51 23.36 -18.09 -12.85
C VAL A 51 22.56 -19.29 -12.34
N ALA A 52 21.87 -20.01 -13.23
CA ALA A 52 21.13 -21.21 -12.87
C ALA A 52 22.02 -22.33 -12.31
N MET A 53 23.22 -22.51 -12.86
CA MET A 53 24.18 -23.51 -12.36
C MET A 53 24.77 -23.12 -11.01
N LEU A 54 25.12 -21.84 -10.81
CA LEU A 54 25.72 -21.35 -9.56
C LEU A 54 24.76 -21.27 -8.37
N ASN A 55 23.45 -21.33 -8.63
CA ASN A 55 22.41 -21.23 -7.60
C ASN A 55 21.57 -22.53 -7.52
N ASP A 56 22.14 -23.67 -7.93
CA ASP A 56 21.52 -25.00 -7.83
C ASP A 56 20.13 -25.12 -8.49
N LEU A 57 19.87 -24.31 -9.52
CA LEU A 57 18.64 -24.36 -10.30
C LEU A 57 18.74 -25.36 -11.46
N ALA A 58 19.93 -25.91 -11.75
CA ALA A 58 20.11 -26.89 -12.80
C ALA A 58 19.92 -28.32 -12.24
N VAL A 59 19.13 -29.15 -12.93
CA VAL A 59 18.81 -30.51 -12.47
C VAL A 59 19.50 -31.55 -13.36
N SER A 60 19.92 -32.66 -12.75
CA SER A 60 20.41 -33.82 -13.49
C SER A 60 19.27 -34.56 -14.18
N LYS A 61 19.45 -34.93 -15.46
CA LYS A 61 18.50 -35.80 -16.17
C LYS A 61 18.49 -37.25 -15.67
N ARG A 62 19.55 -37.69 -14.99
CA ARG A 62 19.67 -39.03 -14.43
C ARG A 62 19.64 -38.94 -12.90
N PRO A 63 18.98 -39.88 -12.21
CA PRO A 63 19.05 -39.93 -10.76
C PRO A 63 20.53 -40.01 -10.36
N PRO A 64 20.95 -39.32 -9.29
CA PRO A 64 22.32 -39.38 -8.79
C PRO A 64 22.64 -40.75 -8.17
N ARG A 65 21.73 -41.73 -8.30
CA ARG A 65 21.84 -43.08 -7.77
C ARG A 65 21.85 -44.06 -8.94
N GLY A 66 22.88 -44.89 -9.00
CA GLY A 66 22.97 -46.05 -9.87
C GLY A 66 23.19 -47.31 -9.05
N LEU A 67 22.79 -48.46 -9.57
CA LEU A 67 23.16 -49.75 -9.01
C LEU A 67 24.40 -50.27 -9.74
N LEU A 68 25.41 -50.68 -8.98
CA LEU A 68 26.58 -51.39 -9.48
C LEU A 68 26.62 -52.75 -8.77
N GLY A 69 26.05 -53.78 -9.41
CA GLY A 69 25.69 -55.02 -8.71
C GLY A 69 24.65 -54.73 -7.64
N ASP A 70 24.93 -55.13 -6.40
CA ASP A 70 24.06 -54.91 -5.23
C ASP A 70 24.35 -53.58 -4.50
N LEU A 71 25.30 -52.77 -5.00
CA LEU A 71 25.71 -51.52 -4.35
C LEU A 71 24.98 -50.31 -4.97
N VAL A 72 24.28 -49.52 -4.15
CA VAL A 72 23.73 -48.22 -4.56
C VAL A 72 24.85 -47.18 -4.54
N VAL A 73 25.32 -46.79 -5.72
CA VAL A 73 26.31 -45.73 -5.90
C VAL A 73 25.60 -44.39 -5.99
N LYS A 74 25.96 -43.44 -5.11
CA LYS A 74 25.52 -42.05 -5.19
C LYS A 74 26.65 -41.19 -5.78
N GLY A 75 26.43 -40.58 -6.94
CA GLY A 75 27.45 -39.79 -7.64
C GLY A 75 26.96 -38.39 -8.02
N ASP A 76 27.91 -37.48 -8.27
CA ASP A 76 27.63 -36.12 -8.70
C ASP A 76 27.28 -36.04 -10.20
N PRO A 77 26.25 -35.27 -10.57
CA PRO A 77 25.80 -35.21 -11.94
C PRO A 77 26.78 -34.45 -12.84
N LEU A 78 27.36 -35.14 -13.81
CA LEU A 78 28.39 -34.59 -14.71
C LEU A 78 27.88 -33.51 -15.70
N ARG A 79 26.57 -33.41 -15.94
CA ARG A 79 25.96 -32.46 -16.90
C ARG A 79 24.58 -31.97 -16.42
N PRO A 80 24.53 -31.07 -15.43
CA PRO A 80 23.27 -30.50 -14.98
C PRO A 80 22.64 -29.63 -16.08
N VAL A 81 21.32 -29.69 -16.21
CA VAL A 81 20.56 -28.97 -17.24
C VAL A 81 19.80 -27.83 -16.58
N ALA A 82 20.08 -26.60 -17.04
CA ALA A 82 19.38 -25.41 -16.58
C ALA A 82 17.92 -25.43 -17.08
N PRO A 83 16.97 -24.90 -16.30
CA PRO A 83 15.57 -24.84 -16.70
C PRO A 83 15.41 -23.94 -17.93
N ARG A 84 14.41 -24.25 -18.76
CA ARG A 84 14.15 -23.44 -19.96
C ARG A 84 13.45 -22.15 -19.59
N ILE A 85 13.86 -21.06 -20.23
CA ILE A 85 13.21 -19.75 -20.12
C ILE A 85 12.58 -19.30 -21.43
N SER A 86 11.51 -18.52 -21.33
CA SER A 86 11.00 -17.74 -22.45
C SER A 86 11.97 -16.62 -22.83
N PHE A 87 11.82 -16.07 -24.03
CA PHE A 87 12.46 -14.80 -24.34
C PHE A 87 11.95 -13.71 -23.38
N PRO A 88 12.82 -12.81 -22.88
CA PRO A 88 12.41 -11.74 -21.96
C PRO A 88 11.39 -10.81 -22.60
N ARG A 89 10.22 -10.64 -21.99
CA ARG A 89 9.19 -9.71 -22.46
C ARG A 89 9.31 -8.37 -21.75
N ALA A 90 9.39 -7.28 -22.51
CA ALA A 90 9.47 -5.94 -21.96
C ALA A 90 8.19 -5.57 -21.19
N THR A 91 8.35 -4.87 -20.08
CA THR A 91 7.29 -4.13 -19.37
C THR A 91 7.68 -2.67 -19.26
N ARG A 92 6.78 -1.80 -18.81
CA ARG A 92 7.05 -0.36 -18.66
C ARG A 92 8.22 -0.04 -17.73
N MET A 93 8.45 -0.89 -16.73
CA MET A 93 9.42 -0.68 -15.64
C MET A 93 10.52 -1.75 -15.61
N GLY A 94 10.56 -2.65 -16.59
CA GLY A 94 11.42 -3.82 -16.51
C GLY A 94 11.11 -4.88 -17.56
N LEU A 95 11.26 -6.14 -17.16
CA LEU A 95 10.97 -7.28 -18.04
C LEU A 95 10.42 -8.47 -17.24
N THR A 96 9.79 -9.40 -17.95
CA THR A 96 9.33 -10.67 -17.40
C THR A 96 9.94 -11.85 -18.15
N VAL A 97 10.22 -12.92 -17.41
CA VAL A 97 10.78 -14.17 -17.94
C VAL A 97 10.00 -15.33 -17.34
N LEU A 98 9.44 -16.18 -18.19
CA LEU A 98 8.76 -17.40 -17.75
C LEU A 98 9.76 -18.55 -17.73
N VAL A 99 9.88 -19.22 -16.60
CA VAL A 99 10.71 -20.40 -16.39
C VAL A 99 9.82 -21.63 -16.30
N ARG A 100 10.15 -22.68 -17.05
CA ARG A 100 9.53 -24.00 -16.87
C ARG A 100 10.34 -24.83 -15.89
N LEU A 101 9.72 -25.19 -14.77
CA LEU A 101 10.35 -25.99 -13.72
C LEU A 101 10.67 -27.40 -14.19
N HIS A 102 11.79 -27.95 -13.73
CA HIS A 102 12.06 -29.38 -13.81
C HIS A 102 11.36 -30.14 -12.69
N ALA A 103 11.19 -31.46 -12.87
CA ALA A 103 10.63 -32.32 -11.85
C ALA A 103 11.45 -32.21 -10.55
N GLY A 104 10.76 -32.07 -9.42
CA GLY A 104 11.39 -31.90 -8.09
C GLY A 104 11.81 -30.46 -7.76
N GLN A 105 11.71 -29.51 -8.69
CA GLN A 105 11.93 -28.09 -8.39
C GLN A 105 10.67 -27.43 -7.84
N THR A 106 10.87 -26.45 -6.97
CA THR A 106 9.80 -25.64 -6.41
C THR A 106 10.08 -24.15 -6.64
N PRO A 107 9.06 -23.28 -6.63
CA PRO A 107 9.26 -21.83 -6.70
C PRO A 107 10.17 -21.29 -5.59
N ALA A 108 10.24 -21.96 -4.45
CA ALA A 108 11.10 -21.57 -3.32
C ALA A 108 12.59 -21.54 -3.69
N THR A 109 13.07 -22.42 -4.57
CA THR A 109 14.47 -22.40 -5.02
C THR A 109 14.78 -21.15 -5.84
N PHE A 110 13.81 -20.67 -6.64
CA PHE A 110 13.96 -19.45 -7.43
C PHE A 110 13.89 -18.20 -6.55
N LEU A 111 13.05 -18.22 -5.50
CA LEU A 111 13.01 -17.15 -4.50
C LEU A 111 14.38 -16.98 -3.81
N LYS A 112 15.04 -18.09 -3.43
CA LYS A 112 16.39 -18.05 -2.85
C LYS A 112 17.45 -17.49 -3.81
N ALA A 113 17.27 -17.68 -5.11
CA ALA A 113 18.18 -17.21 -6.15
C ALA A 113 17.87 -15.78 -6.65
N ALA A 114 16.85 -15.11 -6.11
CA ALA A 114 16.38 -13.81 -6.58
C ALA A 114 17.50 -12.76 -6.63
N ASP A 115 18.28 -12.63 -5.57
CA ASP A 115 19.39 -11.66 -5.49
C ASP A 115 20.49 -11.94 -6.52
N ALA A 116 20.77 -13.22 -6.80
CA ALA A 116 21.72 -13.57 -7.84
C ALA A 116 21.24 -13.09 -9.23
N PHE A 117 19.94 -13.15 -9.51
CA PHE A 117 19.37 -12.57 -10.73
C PHE A 117 19.46 -11.05 -10.74
N VAL A 118 19.19 -10.38 -9.62
CA VAL A 118 19.33 -8.91 -9.46
C VAL A 118 20.72 -8.46 -9.89
N HIS A 119 21.76 -9.08 -9.32
CA HIS A 119 23.15 -8.74 -9.63
C HIS A 119 23.56 -9.14 -11.05
N ALA A 120 23.17 -10.32 -11.53
CA ALA A 120 23.55 -10.79 -12.86
C ALA A 120 22.92 -9.95 -13.99
N TRP A 121 21.66 -9.54 -13.82
CA TRP A 121 20.94 -8.76 -14.82
C TRP A 121 21.16 -7.25 -14.66
N LYS A 122 21.72 -6.83 -13.51
CA LYS A 122 21.90 -5.43 -13.09
C LYS A 122 20.57 -4.67 -13.12
N VAL A 123 19.59 -5.24 -12.45
CA VAL A 123 18.25 -4.69 -12.27
C VAL A 123 18.08 -4.29 -10.79
N HIS A 124 17.04 -3.55 -10.46
CA HIS A 124 16.77 -3.13 -9.08
C HIS A 124 16.23 -4.28 -8.22
N ALA A 125 15.28 -5.06 -8.74
CA ALA A 125 14.68 -6.18 -8.01
C ALA A 125 14.23 -7.29 -8.96
N VAL A 126 14.17 -8.53 -8.47
CA VAL A 126 13.57 -9.67 -9.17
C VAL A 126 12.54 -10.32 -8.26
N ARG A 127 11.28 -10.28 -8.68
CA ARG A 127 10.17 -10.97 -8.01
C ARG A 127 9.92 -12.32 -8.65
N VAL A 128 9.59 -13.30 -7.81
CA VAL A 128 9.30 -14.67 -8.23
C VAL A 128 7.85 -14.98 -7.87
N ALA A 129 7.04 -15.28 -8.89
CA ALA A 129 5.66 -15.72 -8.72
C ALA A 129 5.45 -17.08 -9.42
N SER A 130 4.48 -17.85 -8.97
CA SER A 130 4.09 -19.12 -9.62
C SER A 130 2.67 -18.96 -10.15
N PRO A 131 2.48 -18.49 -11.39
CA PRO A 131 1.14 -18.26 -11.93
C PRO A 131 0.33 -19.56 -12.02
N GLU A 132 1.01 -20.67 -12.33
CA GLU A 132 0.43 -22.01 -12.40
C GLU A 132 1.47 -23.03 -11.93
N ARG A 133 1.02 -24.27 -11.69
CA ARG A 133 1.91 -25.37 -11.28
C ARG A 133 2.94 -25.67 -12.39
N GLY A 134 4.21 -25.81 -12.01
CA GLY A 134 5.30 -26.12 -12.94
C GLY A 134 5.86 -24.92 -13.71
N LEU A 135 5.35 -23.72 -13.46
CA LEU A 135 5.84 -22.48 -14.06
C LEU A 135 6.22 -21.47 -12.98
N VAL A 136 7.32 -20.76 -13.22
CA VAL A 136 7.75 -19.62 -12.41
C VAL A 136 7.88 -18.40 -13.30
N MET A 137 7.25 -17.30 -12.92
CA MET A 137 7.39 -16.01 -13.55
C MET A 137 8.38 -15.16 -12.75
N LEU A 138 9.49 -14.81 -13.39
CA LEU A 138 10.47 -13.86 -12.87
C LEU A 138 10.14 -12.47 -13.42
N THR A 139 9.84 -11.53 -12.54
CA THR A 139 9.59 -10.13 -12.89
C THR A 139 10.76 -9.29 -12.43
N ALA A 140 11.58 -8.82 -13.38
CA ALA A 140 12.74 -8.00 -13.11
C ALA A 140 12.37 -6.51 -13.27
N THR A 141 12.52 -5.73 -12.20
CA THR A 141 12.27 -4.28 -12.19
C THR A 141 13.59 -3.55 -12.43
N ALA A 142 13.68 -2.72 -13.45
CA ALA A 142 14.94 -2.11 -13.89
C ALA A 142 15.43 -0.97 -12.97
N THR A 143 14.50 -0.18 -12.43
CA THR A 143 14.77 0.99 -11.57
C THR A 143 13.80 0.97 -10.39
N ASP A 144 14.16 1.57 -9.26
CA ASP A 144 13.26 1.68 -8.12
C ASP A 144 11.97 2.44 -8.51
N PRO A 145 10.79 1.78 -8.48
CA PRO A 145 9.52 2.44 -8.78
C PRO A 145 9.15 3.52 -7.76
N LEU A 146 9.73 3.47 -6.56
CA LEU A 146 9.46 4.41 -5.49
C LEU A 146 10.25 5.71 -5.65
N GLU A 147 11.39 5.74 -6.35
CA GLU A 147 12.12 7.00 -6.58
C GLU A 147 11.32 8.01 -7.40
N ARG A 148 10.57 7.51 -8.39
CA ARG A 148 9.76 8.31 -9.30
C ARG A 148 8.40 7.64 -9.47
N PRO A 149 7.48 7.77 -8.50
CA PRO A 149 6.16 7.19 -8.62
C PRO A 149 5.47 7.85 -9.81
N GLY A 150 5.41 7.12 -10.93
CA GLY A 150 4.59 7.52 -12.06
C GLY A 150 3.11 7.44 -11.68
N LEU A 151 2.24 8.02 -12.51
CA LEU A 151 0.80 7.85 -12.33
C LEU A 151 0.43 6.38 -12.56
N ALA A 152 0.20 5.66 -11.47
CA ALA A 152 -0.51 4.39 -11.53
C ALA A 152 -1.97 4.64 -11.90
N SER A 153 -2.65 3.59 -12.37
CA SER A 153 -4.08 3.63 -12.64
C SER A 153 -4.71 2.41 -11.99
N ALA A 154 -5.89 2.61 -11.43
CA ALA A 154 -6.73 1.57 -10.88
C ALA A 154 -8.18 1.82 -11.34
N PRO A 155 -8.99 0.76 -11.51
CA PRO A 155 -10.42 0.92 -11.76
C PRO A 155 -11.08 1.77 -10.68
N ALA A 156 -12.04 2.60 -11.10
CA ALA A 156 -12.85 3.36 -10.16
C ALA A 156 -13.84 2.39 -9.49
N GLU A 157 -13.69 2.20 -8.18
CA GLU A 157 -14.57 1.36 -7.35
C GLU A 157 -15.02 2.17 -6.13
N LEU A 158 -16.28 1.99 -5.72
CA LEU A 158 -16.80 2.63 -4.51
C LEU A 158 -15.97 2.23 -3.28
N LEU A 159 -15.63 3.22 -2.45
CA LEU A 159 -14.76 3.09 -1.27
C LEU A 159 -13.34 2.61 -1.59
N SER A 160 -12.88 2.84 -2.81
CA SER A 160 -11.53 2.55 -3.26
C SER A 160 -10.80 3.84 -3.61
N ALA A 161 -9.53 3.94 -3.21
CA ALA A 161 -8.69 5.11 -3.43
C ALA A 161 -7.30 4.72 -3.93
N LEU A 162 -6.89 5.30 -5.06
CA LEU A 162 -5.51 5.18 -5.56
C LEU A 162 -4.60 6.14 -4.79
N ILE A 163 -3.88 5.57 -3.82
CA ILE A 163 -3.06 6.32 -2.87
C ILE A 163 -1.59 6.42 -3.27
N GLY A 164 -1.09 5.55 -4.17
CA GLY A 164 0.34 5.51 -4.45
C GLY A 164 0.76 4.47 -5.48
N VAL A 165 2.04 4.09 -5.39
CA VAL A 165 2.69 3.04 -6.18
C VAL A 165 3.38 2.07 -5.24
N LEU A 166 3.26 0.76 -5.50
CA LEU A 166 3.97 -0.29 -4.77
C LEU A 166 5.41 -0.44 -5.28
N GLU A 167 6.32 -1.03 -4.51
CA GLU A 167 7.67 -1.41 -5.01
C GLU A 167 7.63 -2.44 -6.15
N SER A 168 6.47 -3.06 -6.42
CA SER A 168 6.25 -3.84 -7.63
C SER A 168 6.10 -2.99 -8.90
N GLY A 169 5.92 -1.67 -8.75
CA GLY A 169 5.50 -0.74 -9.80
C GLY A 169 3.98 -0.75 -10.06
N GLY A 170 3.22 -1.57 -9.33
CA GLY A 170 1.76 -1.62 -9.42
C GLY A 170 1.07 -0.48 -8.67
N ALA A 171 -0.23 -0.34 -8.91
CA ALA A 171 -1.06 0.65 -8.22
C ALA A 171 -1.19 0.30 -6.72
N TRP A 172 -0.92 1.27 -5.84
CA TRP A 172 -1.20 1.11 -4.42
C TRP A 172 -2.60 1.66 -4.14
N VAL A 173 -3.54 0.75 -3.92
CA VAL A 173 -4.96 1.06 -3.75
C VAL A 173 -5.39 0.71 -2.34
N MET A 174 -6.04 1.66 -1.67
CA MET A 174 -6.75 1.43 -0.42
C MET A 174 -8.22 1.17 -0.73
N ASN A 175 -8.67 -0.07 -0.59
CA ASN A 175 -10.07 -0.46 -0.81
C ASN A 175 -10.74 -0.81 0.54
N LEU A 176 -11.63 0.06 1.01
CA LEU A 176 -12.29 -0.09 2.30
C LEU A 176 -13.41 -1.15 2.28
N ARG A 177 -13.82 -1.65 1.11
CA ARG A 177 -14.70 -2.82 1.05
C ARG A 177 -13.95 -4.14 1.27
N LEU A 178 -12.68 -4.19 0.89
CA LEU A 178 -11.83 -5.37 1.09
C LEU A 178 -11.17 -5.34 2.47
N VAL A 179 -10.65 -4.19 2.87
CA VAL A 179 -10.00 -3.98 4.17
C VAL A 179 -10.71 -2.81 4.87
N PRO A 180 -11.66 -3.07 5.77
CA PRO A 180 -12.61 -2.05 6.23
C PRO A 180 -12.02 -1.00 7.16
N HIS A 181 -10.93 -1.36 7.86
CA HIS A 181 -10.35 -0.50 8.87
C HIS A 181 -8.81 -0.48 8.75
N TRP A 182 -8.22 0.70 8.84
CA TRP A 182 -6.81 0.95 8.59
C TRP A 182 -6.13 1.67 9.75
N LEU A 183 -4.88 1.29 10.03
CA LEU A 183 -3.96 2.00 10.89
C LEU A 183 -2.81 2.58 10.05
N ILE A 184 -2.58 3.88 10.17
CA ILE A 184 -1.54 4.63 9.47
C ILE A 184 -0.61 5.28 10.50
N ALA A 185 0.63 4.81 10.59
CA ALA A 185 1.64 5.41 11.43
C ALA A 185 2.68 6.19 10.61
N GLY A 186 3.20 7.28 11.17
CA GLY A 186 4.29 8.01 10.55
C GLY A 186 4.67 9.28 11.29
N ALA A 187 5.97 9.52 11.44
CA ALA A 187 6.51 10.73 12.03
C ALA A 187 6.19 11.98 11.19
N THR A 188 6.44 13.17 11.75
CA THR A 188 6.34 14.45 11.04
C THR A 188 7.16 14.43 9.74
N ARG A 189 6.56 14.95 8.65
CA ARG A 189 7.15 14.99 7.29
C ARG A 189 7.51 13.62 6.69
N SER A 190 6.98 12.51 7.22
CA SER A 190 7.21 11.16 6.67
C SER A 190 6.36 10.83 5.43
N GLY A 191 5.21 11.49 5.27
CA GLY A 191 4.24 11.23 4.19
C GLY A 191 2.81 10.95 4.67
N LYS A 192 2.58 10.80 5.99
CA LYS A 192 1.27 10.55 6.60
C LYS A 192 0.17 11.53 6.15
N SER A 193 0.34 12.83 6.37
CA SER A 193 -0.69 13.83 6.02
C SER A 193 -0.98 13.85 4.52
N THR A 194 0.06 13.71 3.70
CA THR A 194 -0.08 13.62 2.24
C THR A 194 -0.86 12.39 1.80
N LEU A 195 -0.65 11.24 2.46
CA LEU A 195 -1.42 10.02 2.21
C LEU A 195 -2.90 10.21 2.58
N LEU A 196 -3.20 10.83 3.72
CA LEU A 196 -4.58 11.15 4.12
C LEU A 196 -5.24 12.12 3.15
N ALA A 197 -4.53 13.17 2.73
CA ALA A 197 -5.00 14.09 1.71
C ALA A 197 -5.30 13.36 0.39
N ARG A 198 -4.42 12.44 -0.03
CA ARG A 198 -4.65 11.63 -1.22
C ARG A 198 -5.88 10.73 -1.09
N LEU A 199 -6.05 10.09 0.07
CA LEU A 199 -7.23 9.28 0.36
C LEU A 199 -8.51 10.11 0.25
N ILE A 200 -8.58 11.25 0.95
CA ILE A 200 -9.75 12.11 0.97
C ILE A 200 -10.08 12.63 -0.44
N THR A 201 -9.09 13.10 -1.19
CA THR A 201 -9.30 13.59 -2.56
C THR A 201 -9.78 12.51 -3.54
N GLN A 202 -9.36 11.25 -3.35
CA GLN A 202 -9.85 10.12 -4.16
C GLN A 202 -11.26 9.66 -3.76
N LEU A 203 -11.63 9.82 -2.49
CA LEU A 203 -12.98 9.51 -2.00
C LEU A 203 -13.98 10.66 -2.21
N ALA A 204 -13.50 11.91 -2.32
CA ALA A 204 -14.32 13.10 -2.51
C ALA A 204 -15.36 12.99 -3.65
N PRO A 205 -15.04 12.50 -4.87
CA PRO A 205 -16.03 12.35 -5.93
C PRO A 205 -17.07 11.24 -5.70
N GLN A 206 -16.91 10.42 -4.66
CA GLN A 206 -17.74 9.24 -4.44
C GLN A 206 -18.92 9.57 -3.50
N PRO A 207 -20.06 8.85 -3.60
CA PRO A 207 -21.21 9.01 -2.71
C PRO A 207 -20.93 8.39 -1.34
N VAL A 208 -19.98 8.97 -0.60
CA VAL A 208 -19.50 8.50 0.70
C VAL A 208 -19.48 9.66 1.69
N ALA A 209 -19.93 9.42 2.91
CA ALA A 209 -19.84 10.40 3.99
C ALA A 209 -18.43 10.34 4.60
N LEU A 210 -17.74 11.48 4.61
CA LEU A 210 -16.39 11.59 5.17
C LEU A 210 -16.49 12.34 6.49
N VAL A 211 -16.06 11.69 7.57
CA VAL A 211 -16.10 12.26 8.93
C VAL A 211 -14.67 12.44 9.40
N GLY A 212 -14.27 13.69 9.67
CA GLY A 212 -12.94 14.02 10.17
C GLY A 212 -12.92 14.14 11.70
N ILE A 213 -11.88 13.62 12.33
CA ILE A 213 -11.55 13.85 13.74
C ILE A 213 -10.11 14.35 13.81
N ASP A 214 -9.96 15.62 14.15
CA ASP A 214 -8.67 16.33 14.23
C ASP A 214 -8.65 17.19 15.50
N CYS A 215 -8.32 16.54 16.62
CA CYS A 215 -8.23 17.17 17.93
C CYS A 215 -7.04 18.12 18.10
N LYS A 216 -6.29 18.42 17.03
CA LYS A 216 -5.27 19.46 16.99
C LYS A 216 -5.83 20.77 16.41
N GLY A 217 -7.11 21.06 16.70
CA GLY A 217 -7.79 22.27 16.26
C GLY A 217 -8.15 22.29 14.77
N GLY A 218 -8.21 21.12 14.11
CA GLY A 218 -8.62 21.03 12.70
C GLY A 218 -7.57 21.48 11.68
N MET A 219 -6.29 21.59 12.05
CA MET A 219 -5.25 22.11 11.15
C MET A 219 -5.01 21.26 9.90
N GLU A 220 -5.18 19.94 9.99
CA GLU A 220 -4.90 19.03 8.87
C GLU A 220 -6.18 18.70 8.13
N LEU A 221 -7.23 18.28 8.85
CA LEU A 221 -8.50 17.86 8.22
C LEU A 221 -9.41 19.04 7.85
N GLY A 222 -9.20 20.22 8.43
CA GLY A 222 -9.96 21.43 8.10
C GLY A 222 -9.78 21.89 6.65
N LEU A 223 -8.69 21.48 5.99
CA LEU A 223 -8.48 21.69 4.54
C LEU A 223 -9.59 21.07 3.68
N PHE A 224 -10.32 20.10 4.22
CA PHE A 224 -11.36 19.35 3.54
C PHE A 224 -12.77 19.68 4.04
N ALA A 225 -12.94 20.69 4.91
CA ALA A 225 -14.20 20.99 5.58
C ALA A 225 -15.40 21.03 4.61
N ASP A 226 -15.23 21.65 3.44
CA ASP A 226 -16.28 21.75 2.41
C ASP A 226 -16.78 20.38 1.90
N ARG A 227 -15.98 19.32 2.02
CA ARG A 227 -16.34 17.96 1.60
C ARG A 227 -16.66 17.02 2.77
N LEU A 228 -16.29 17.38 3.99
CA LEU A 228 -16.55 16.54 5.16
C LEU A 228 -18.04 16.66 5.56
N SER A 229 -18.68 15.52 5.81
CA SER A 229 -20.02 15.46 6.38
C SER A 229 -20.05 15.90 7.84
N ALA A 230 -18.91 15.81 8.53
CA ALA A 230 -18.70 16.32 9.88
C ALA A 230 -17.19 16.45 10.16
N LEU A 231 -16.82 17.42 10.99
CA LEU A 231 -15.46 17.60 11.49
C LEU A 231 -15.49 17.84 13.00
N ALA A 232 -14.90 16.94 13.77
CA ALA A 232 -14.67 17.13 15.20
C ALA A 232 -13.26 17.68 15.43
N THR A 233 -13.15 18.79 16.15
CA THR A 233 -11.90 19.52 16.40
C THR A 233 -11.38 19.38 17.83
N CYS A 234 -12.17 18.75 18.71
CA CYS A 234 -11.80 18.42 20.07
C CYS A 234 -12.35 17.04 20.49
N ARG A 235 -11.86 16.50 21.60
CA ARG A 235 -12.25 15.15 22.07
C ARG A 235 -13.73 15.05 22.39
N ARG A 236 -14.31 16.07 23.04
CA ARG A 236 -15.74 16.13 23.35
C ARG A 236 -16.62 16.01 22.10
N GLU A 237 -16.27 16.73 21.03
CA GLU A 237 -16.95 16.61 19.73
C GLU A 237 -16.75 15.23 19.11
N ALA A 238 -15.54 14.66 19.23
CA ALA A 238 -15.26 13.31 18.75
C ALA A 238 -16.15 12.26 19.45
N VAL A 239 -16.33 12.36 20.78
CA VAL A 239 -17.26 11.50 21.54
C VAL A 239 -18.69 11.65 21.00
N ALA A 240 -19.15 12.88 20.77
CA ALA A 240 -20.50 13.14 20.27
C ALA A 240 -20.74 12.53 18.88
N VAL A 241 -19.81 12.75 17.95
CA VAL A 241 -19.84 12.20 16.58
C VAL A 241 -19.80 10.67 16.60
N LEU A 242 -18.86 10.08 17.34
CA LEU A 242 -18.71 8.62 17.43
C LEU A 242 -19.95 7.96 18.08
N SER A 243 -20.55 8.61 19.08
CA SER A 243 -21.79 8.13 19.70
C SER A 243 -22.95 8.12 18.71
N ALA A 244 -23.11 9.20 17.93
CA ALA A 244 -24.13 9.28 16.89
C ALA A 244 -23.92 8.22 15.79
N LEU A 245 -22.67 7.94 15.41
CA LEU A 245 -22.34 6.86 14.48
C LEU A 245 -22.66 5.46 15.02
N VAL A 246 -22.46 5.22 16.32
CA VAL A 246 -22.85 3.95 16.94
C VAL A 246 -24.38 3.79 16.97
N ILE A 247 -25.14 4.86 17.16
CA ILE A 247 -26.60 4.84 17.06
C ILE A 247 -27.03 4.55 15.61
N ASP A 248 -26.44 5.24 14.63
CA ASP A 248 -26.69 4.98 13.21
C ASP A 248 -26.38 3.51 12.86
N MET A 249 -25.26 2.97 13.34
CA MET A 249 -24.89 1.56 13.18
C MET A 249 -25.96 0.59 13.71
N GLN A 250 -26.61 0.90 14.83
CA GLN A 250 -27.73 0.11 15.36
C GLN A 250 -28.99 0.20 14.47
N ALA A 251 -29.27 1.37 13.90
CA ALA A 251 -30.36 1.56 12.94
C ALA A 251 -30.11 0.74 11.66
N ARG A 252 -28.89 0.79 11.10
CA ARG A 252 -28.47 -0.02 9.94
C ARG A 252 -28.61 -1.52 10.22
N THR A 253 -28.20 -1.96 11.40
CA THR A 253 -28.35 -3.36 11.83
C THR A 253 -29.83 -3.78 11.83
N SER A 254 -30.72 -2.91 12.28
CA SER A 254 -32.16 -3.18 12.33
C SER A 254 -32.80 -3.20 10.94
N ALA A 255 -32.35 -2.33 10.02
CA ALA A 255 -32.74 -2.36 8.61
C ALA A 255 -32.32 -3.69 7.95
N CYS A 256 -31.06 -4.12 8.11
CA CYS A 256 -30.59 -5.40 7.58
C CYS A 256 -31.40 -6.59 8.12
N ARG A 257 -31.64 -6.64 9.44
CA ARG A 257 -32.45 -7.69 10.07
C ARG A 257 -33.88 -7.74 9.51
N SER A 258 -34.51 -6.57 9.33
CA SER A 258 -35.88 -6.48 8.80
C SER A 258 -35.97 -6.97 7.36
N ALA A 259 -34.90 -6.79 6.57
CA ALA A 259 -34.78 -7.30 5.21
C ALA A 259 -34.23 -8.74 5.12
N GLY A 260 -33.87 -9.38 6.24
CA GLY A 260 -33.31 -10.73 6.26
C GLY A 260 -31.89 -10.85 5.68
N VAL A 261 -31.14 -9.75 5.58
CA VAL A 261 -29.79 -9.71 5.03
C VAL A 261 -28.72 -9.47 6.10
N ARG A 262 -27.45 -9.76 5.79
CA ARG A 262 -26.34 -9.64 6.76
C ARG A 262 -25.60 -8.32 6.65
N SER A 263 -25.75 -7.60 5.54
CA SER A 263 -25.04 -6.37 5.26
C SER A 263 -25.88 -5.35 4.53
N ILE A 264 -25.57 -4.05 4.72
CA ILE A 264 -26.21 -2.98 3.95
C ILE A 264 -25.94 -3.09 2.45
N TRP A 265 -24.88 -3.79 2.05
CA TRP A 265 -24.53 -4.01 0.65
C TRP A 265 -25.53 -4.92 -0.07
N GLU A 266 -26.27 -5.74 0.68
CA GLU A 266 -27.32 -6.63 0.17
C GLU A 266 -28.70 -5.96 0.16
N LEU A 267 -28.84 -4.79 0.79
CA LEU A 267 -30.07 -4.01 0.72
C LEU A 267 -30.28 -3.45 -0.70
N PRO A 268 -31.54 -3.29 -1.14
CA PRO A 268 -31.85 -2.55 -2.37
C PRO A 268 -31.21 -1.16 -2.36
N ASP A 269 -30.73 -0.68 -3.50
CA ASP A 269 -29.98 0.59 -3.59
C ASP A 269 -30.74 1.78 -2.98
N LYS A 270 -32.07 1.84 -3.16
CA LYS A 270 -32.93 2.90 -2.60
C LYS A 270 -33.02 2.90 -1.06
N LEU A 271 -32.73 1.76 -0.43
CA LEU A 271 -32.78 1.57 1.02
C LEU A 271 -31.38 1.50 1.63
N ARG A 272 -30.32 1.45 0.82
CA ARG A 272 -28.95 1.32 1.29
C ARG A 272 -28.50 2.65 1.93
N PRO A 273 -28.15 2.65 3.22
CA PRO A 273 -27.58 3.83 3.86
C PRO A 273 -26.24 4.20 3.22
N VAL A 274 -25.95 5.50 3.14
CA VAL A 274 -24.67 6.01 2.64
C VAL A 274 -23.52 5.46 3.49
N PRO A 275 -22.45 4.90 2.89
CA PRO A 275 -21.30 4.45 3.66
C PRO A 275 -20.53 5.62 4.26
N VAL A 276 -19.97 5.40 5.46
CA VAL A 276 -19.26 6.41 6.25
C VAL A 276 -17.81 6.00 6.40
N VAL A 277 -16.89 6.92 6.16
CA VAL A 277 -15.46 6.76 6.43
C VAL A 277 -15.06 7.77 7.51
N VAL A 278 -14.70 7.26 8.68
CA VAL A 278 -14.19 8.07 9.79
C VAL A 278 -12.67 8.12 9.70
N ILE A 279 -12.14 9.33 9.62
CA ILE A 279 -10.71 9.60 9.46
C ILE A 279 -10.22 10.32 10.72
N VAL A 280 -9.33 9.69 11.47
CA VAL A 280 -8.70 10.26 12.66
C VAL A 280 -7.26 10.64 12.30
N ASP A 281 -6.87 11.91 12.40
CA ASP A 281 -5.50 12.31 12.05
C ASP A 281 -4.46 11.89 13.10
N GLU A 282 -4.80 12.02 14.38
CA GLU A 282 -3.93 11.67 15.50
C GLU A 282 -4.71 10.94 16.59
N ILE A 283 -4.57 9.61 16.62
CA ILE A 283 -5.21 8.76 17.62
C ILE A 283 -4.74 9.07 19.04
N ALA A 284 -3.50 9.50 19.23
CA ALA A 284 -2.97 9.82 20.55
C ALA A 284 -3.79 10.92 21.26
N GLU A 285 -4.28 11.92 20.53
CA GLU A 285 -5.09 13.01 21.11
C GLU A 285 -6.47 12.53 21.63
N LEU A 286 -6.94 11.38 21.17
CA LEU A 286 -8.19 10.77 21.66
C LEU A 286 -7.99 9.97 22.95
N TYR A 287 -6.75 9.55 23.25
CA TYR A 287 -6.42 8.67 24.37
C TYR A 287 -5.64 9.38 25.49
N LEU A 288 -4.85 10.41 25.15
CA LEU A 288 -4.03 11.13 26.12
C LEU A 288 -4.88 11.99 27.05
N SER A 289 -4.87 11.70 28.35
CA SER A 289 -5.60 12.49 29.35
C SER A 289 -4.67 13.46 30.07
N ASP A 290 -5.13 14.69 30.28
CA ASP A 290 -4.54 15.69 31.20
C ASP A 290 -4.67 15.33 32.69
N GLY A 291 -5.27 14.17 33.02
CA GLY A 291 -5.42 13.66 34.37
C GLY A 291 -6.75 14.00 35.03
N THR A 292 -7.53 14.93 34.47
CA THR A 292 -8.86 15.28 34.98
C THR A 292 -9.84 14.12 34.80
N ARG A 293 -10.84 14.01 35.70
CA ARG A 293 -11.84 12.93 35.64
C ARG A 293 -12.64 12.96 34.34
N GLU A 294 -12.97 14.16 33.86
CA GLU A 294 -13.73 14.38 32.62
C GLU A 294 -12.94 13.91 31.41
N SER A 295 -11.70 14.38 31.26
CA SER A 295 -10.78 13.98 30.18
C SER A 295 -10.51 12.47 30.14
N LYS A 296 -10.40 11.81 31.32
CA LYS A 296 -10.30 10.35 31.40
C LYS A 296 -11.57 9.66 30.91
N ALA A 297 -12.74 10.13 31.35
CA ALA A 297 -14.02 9.58 30.92
C ALA A 297 -14.23 9.73 29.40
N GLU A 298 -13.89 10.89 28.84
CA GLU A 298 -13.95 11.13 27.40
C GLU A 298 -13.00 10.20 26.61
N ALA A 299 -11.77 10.00 27.10
CA ALA A 299 -10.80 9.10 26.46
C ALA A 299 -11.29 7.64 26.48
N GLU A 300 -11.85 7.18 27.59
CA GLU A 300 -12.43 5.84 27.73
C GLU A 300 -13.64 5.65 26.81
N GLN A 301 -14.51 6.66 26.70
CA GLN A 301 -15.65 6.66 25.79
C GLN A 301 -15.19 6.61 24.33
N CYS A 302 -14.26 7.47 23.92
CA CYS A 302 -13.66 7.44 22.58
C CYS A 302 -13.11 6.05 22.23
N SER A 303 -12.34 5.47 23.15
CA SER A 303 -11.77 4.13 22.96
C SER A 303 -12.86 3.07 22.78
N THR A 304 -13.91 3.11 23.60
CA THR A 304 -15.02 2.15 23.55
C THR A 304 -15.80 2.27 22.24
N LEU A 305 -16.11 3.49 21.81
CA LEU A 305 -16.88 3.77 20.60
C LEU A 305 -16.10 3.38 19.34
N LEU A 306 -14.81 3.75 19.25
CA LEU A 306 -13.94 3.35 18.14
C LEU A 306 -13.82 1.83 18.04
N LEU A 307 -13.61 1.14 19.17
CA LEU A 307 -13.53 -0.32 19.20
C LEU A 307 -14.84 -0.95 18.72
N ARG A 308 -16.00 -0.41 19.16
CA ARG A 308 -17.31 -0.90 18.76
C ARG A 308 -17.55 -0.75 17.26
N ILE A 309 -17.16 0.38 16.67
CA ILE A 309 -17.23 0.60 15.22
C ILE A 309 -16.27 -0.36 14.49
N GLY A 310 -15.04 -0.53 14.98
CA GLY A 310 -14.08 -1.45 14.38
C GLY A 310 -14.54 -2.92 14.38
N GLN A 311 -15.30 -3.33 15.40
CA GLN A 311 -15.81 -4.71 15.51
C GLN A 311 -17.02 -5.00 14.62
N LEU A 312 -17.92 -4.02 14.42
CA LEU A 312 -19.23 -4.26 13.79
C LEU A 312 -19.50 -3.43 12.53
N GLY A 313 -18.69 -2.40 12.27
CA GLY A 313 -18.96 -1.38 11.26
C GLY A 313 -18.86 -1.87 9.81
N ALA A 314 -17.96 -2.82 9.52
CA ALA A 314 -17.64 -3.23 8.16
C ALA A 314 -18.85 -3.68 7.32
N ALA A 315 -19.69 -4.57 7.85
CA ALA A 315 -20.90 -5.05 7.17
C ALA A 315 -22.00 -3.97 7.09
N LEU A 316 -21.89 -2.92 7.91
CA LEU A 316 -22.83 -1.82 8.02
C LEU A 316 -22.36 -0.57 7.27
N GLY A 317 -21.23 -0.65 6.56
CA GLY A 317 -20.66 0.43 5.77
C GLY A 317 -20.06 1.56 6.60
N LEU A 318 -19.63 1.29 7.83
CA LEU A 318 -18.81 2.21 8.61
C LEU A 318 -17.36 1.72 8.56
N HIS A 319 -16.46 2.60 8.12
CA HIS A 319 -15.04 2.33 7.90
C HIS A 319 -14.20 3.26 8.76
N LEU A 320 -13.05 2.78 9.23
CA LEU A 320 -12.14 3.54 10.09
C LEU A 320 -10.79 3.69 9.41
N VAL A 321 -10.28 4.91 9.35
CA VAL A 321 -8.91 5.20 8.94
C VAL A 321 -8.27 5.98 10.08
N ILE A 322 -7.48 5.27 10.88
CA ILE A 322 -6.89 5.80 12.10
C ILE A 322 -5.43 6.10 11.81
N ALA A 323 -5.03 7.35 11.98
CA ALA A 323 -3.66 7.78 11.81
C ALA A 323 -3.04 8.24 13.14
N GLY A 324 -1.72 8.19 13.23
CA GLY A 324 -0.99 8.73 14.37
C GLY A 324 0.52 8.86 14.12
N GLN A 325 1.13 9.82 14.80
CA GLN A 325 2.58 10.01 14.76
C GLN A 325 3.29 9.12 15.77
N ARG A 326 2.64 8.88 16.91
CA ARG A 326 3.09 7.99 17.97
C ARG A 326 1.92 7.09 18.35
N VAL A 327 2.03 5.81 18.01
CA VAL A 327 0.99 4.81 18.29
C VAL A 327 1.68 3.69 19.04
N GLY A 328 1.59 3.70 20.37
CA GLY A 328 2.20 2.68 21.21
C GLY A 328 1.23 2.15 22.26
N SER A 329 1.62 1.04 22.89
CA SER A 329 0.87 0.46 24.02
C SER A 329 0.82 1.38 25.24
N ASP A 330 1.64 2.44 25.27
CA ASP A 330 1.63 3.50 26.28
C ASP A 330 0.32 4.32 26.28
N LEU A 331 -0.44 4.31 25.18
CA LEU A 331 -1.79 4.88 25.13
C LEU A 331 -2.86 4.01 25.84
N GLY A 332 -2.48 2.82 26.32
CA GLY A 332 -3.34 1.94 27.13
C GLY A 332 -3.92 0.74 26.36
N VAL A 333 -4.64 -0.13 27.09
CA VAL A 333 -5.18 -1.39 26.53
C VAL A 333 -6.21 -1.18 25.41
N GLY A 334 -6.91 -0.05 25.43
CA GLY A 334 -7.93 0.30 24.44
C GLY A 334 -7.36 0.47 23.03
N VAL A 335 -6.18 1.08 22.88
CA VAL A 335 -5.56 1.25 21.56
C VAL A 335 -5.10 -0.09 20.98
N THR A 336 -4.63 -1.02 21.82
CA THR A 336 -4.20 -2.36 21.40
C THR A 336 -5.38 -3.22 20.95
N ALA A 337 -6.51 -3.12 21.67
CA ALA A 337 -7.76 -3.77 21.28
C ALA A 337 -8.32 -3.20 19.97
N LEU A 338 -8.31 -1.88 19.81
CA LEU A 338 -8.71 -1.21 18.57
C LEU A 338 -7.83 -1.64 17.40
N ARG A 339 -6.51 -1.60 17.58
CA ARG A 339 -5.51 -2.01 16.60
C ARG A 339 -5.83 -3.39 16.05
N ALA A 340 -6.23 -4.37 16.87
CA ALA A 340 -6.59 -5.71 16.41
C ALA A 340 -7.76 -5.75 15.40
N GLN A 341 -8.61 -4.71 15.36
CA GLN A 341 -9.69 -4.56 14.38
C GLN A 341 -9.26 -3.85 13.08
N LEU A 342 -8.12 -3.17 13.07
CA LEU A 342 -7.63 -2.38 11.94
C LEU A 342 -6.76 -3.25 11.01
N GLY A 343 -7.37 -4.12 10.19
CA GLY A 343 -6.63 -5.09 9.38
C GLY A 343 -5.62 -4.48 8.39
N GLY A 344 -5.88 -3.28 7.88
CA GLY A 344 -4.96 -2.58 6.97
C GLY A 344 -3.88 -1.84 7.74
N ARG A 345 -2.60 -2.03 7.37
CA ARG A 345 -1.48 -1.33 8.02
C ARG A 345 -0.67 -0.55 7.01
N ILE A 346 -0.32 0.68 7.39
CA ILE A 346 0.62 1.53 6.69
C ILE A 346 1.55 2.14 7.72
N CYS A 347 2.85 1.91 7.58
CA CYS A 347 3.87 2.49 8.44
C CYS A 347 4.85 3.27 7.55
N HIS A 348 4.73 4.60 7.56
CA HIS A 348 5.79 5.47 7.07
C HIS A 348 6.98 5.45 8.03
N ARG A 349 8.02 6.23 7.72
CA ARG A 349 9.11 6.47 8.67
C ARG A 349 8.57 6.90 10.03
N VAL A 350 8.96 6.19 11.08
CA VAL A 350 8.68 6.51 12.49
C VAL A 350 9.96 6.91 13.21
N ASN A 351 9.84 7.59 14.34
CA ASN A 351 11.00 8.00 15.15
C ASN A 351 11.35 6.96 16.23
N ASP A 352 10.39 6.12 16.63
CA ASP A 352 10.55 5.14 17.69
C ASP A 352 10.20 3.71 17.21
N PRO A 353 10.93 2.69 17.67
CA PRO A 353 10.63 1.30 17.33
C PRO A 353 9.26 0.82 17.82
N ALA A 354 8.76 1.36 18.94
CA ALA A 354 7.50 0.95 19.53
C ALA A 354 6.31 1.22 18.60
N THR A 355 6.31 2.35 17.90
CA THR A 355 5.28 2.69 16.91
C THR A 355 5.32 1.75 15.69
N ALA A 356 6.51 1.38 15.21
CA ALA A 356 6.63 0.39 14.14
C ALA A 356 6.13 -1.00 14.59
N GLU A 357 6.50 -1.42 15.79
CA GLU A 357 6.08 -2.69 16.39
C GLU A 357 4.56 -2.74 16.60
N MET A 358 3.97 -1.66 17.12
CA MET A 358 2.52 -1.54 17.25
C MET A 358 1.82 -1.60 15.88
N THR A 359 2.42 -1.03 14.84
CA THR A 359 1.76 -0.99 13.53
C THR A 359 1.89 -2.29 12.74
N LEU A 360 3.05 -2.96 12.81
CA LEU A 360 3.40 -4.07 11.92
C LEU A 360 3.81 -5.37 12.63
N GLY A 361 4.00 -5.34 13.95
CA GLY A 361 4.65 -6.42 14.70
C GLY A 361 3.90 -7.75 14.71
N ASP A 362 2.57 -7.72 14.60
CA ASP A 362 1.74 -8.92 14.46
C ASP A 362 1.59 -9.40 13.02
N LEU A 363 2.01 -8.61 12.04
CA LEU A 363 2.04 -9.02 10.64
C LEU A 363 3.35 -9.74 10.30
N ASN A 364 4.48 -9.05 10.51
CA ASN A 364 5.79 -9.56 10.13
C ASN A 364 6.93 -8.75 10.79
N LYS A 365 7.88 -9.44 11.43
CA LYS A 365 9.03 -8.81 12.07
C LYS A 365 9.99 -8.12 11.09
N ASP A 366 10.13 -8.65 9.87
CA ASP A 366 10.94 -8.03 8.83
C ASP A 366 10.31 -6.71 8.37
N ALA A 367 8.97 -6.63 8.32
CA ALA A 367 8.25 -5.41 7.99
C ALA A 367 8.53 -4.28 9.01
N VAL A 368 8.61 -4.64 10.29
CA VAL A 368 8.99 -3.71 11.38
C VAL A 368 10.40 -3.17 11.16
N ALA A 369 11.36 -4.05 10.87
CA ALA A 369 12.75 -3.64 10.61
C ALA A 369 12.86 -2.74 9.36
N VAL A 370 12.14 -3.07 8.29
CA VAL A 370 12.13 -2.27 7.05
C VAL A 370 11.53 -0.90 7.31
N ALA A 371 10.43 -0.80 8.06
CA ALA A 371 9.82 0.49 8.40
C ALA A 371 10.77 1.40 9.20
N GLN A 372 11.57 0.82 10.10
CA GLN A 372 12.58 1.55 10.89
C GLN A 372 13.79 2.00 10.05
N SER A 373 14.06 1.32 8.93
CA SER A 373 15.14 1.68 8.00
C SER A 373 14.78 2.81 7.03
N ILE A 374 13.50 3.21 6.94
CA ILE A 374 13.07 4.30 6.03
C ILE A 374 13.73 5.60 6.46
N THR A 375 14.43 6.25 5.53
CA THR A 375 15.19 7.48 5.81
C THR A 375 14.33 8.74 5.68
N ALA A 376 14.82 9.87 6.19
CA ALA A 376 14.12 11.15 6.09
C ALA A 376 14.02 11.71 4.66
N GLU A 377 14.85 11.20 3.74
CA GLU A 377 14.86 11.55 2.31
C GLU A 377 13.78 10.80 1.53
N GLU A 378 13.38 9.62 2.01
CA GLU A 378 12.36 8.75 1.42
C GLU A 378 10.93 9.18 1.78
N ARG A 379 10.63 10.48 1.64
CA ARG A 379 9.30 11.02 1.96
C ARG A 379 8.21 10.33 1.12
N GLY A 380 7.12 9.96 1.79
CA GLY A 380 6.00 9.23 1.18
C GLY A 380 6.23 7.73 1.10
N VAL A 381 7.45 7.22 1.33
CA VAL A 381 7.69 5.78 1.41
C VAL A 381 7.08 5.22 2.69
N ALA A 382 6.46 4.06 2.57
CA ALA A 382 5.88 3.30 3.67
C ALA A 382 6.05 1.80 3.46
N VAL A 383 5.94 1.05 4.54
CA VAL A 383 5.64 -0.38 4.53
C VAL A 383 4.14 -0.54 4.72
N CYS A 384 3.51 -1.41 3.95
CA CYS A 384 2.07 -1.64 4.02
C CYS A 384 1.70 -3.12 3.89
N THR A 385 0.49 -3.47 4.35
CA THR A 385 -0.13 -4.78 4.07
C THR A 385 -0.25 -4.99 2.56
N GLY A 386 0.29 -6.10 2.07
CA GLY A 386 0.23 -6.51 0.67
C GLY A 386 -1.09 -7.22 0.34
N PRO A 387 -1.47 -7.28 -0.95
CA PRO A 387 -2.72 -7.88 -1.40
C PRO A 387 -2.84 -9.40 -1.10
N ASP A 388 -1.72 -10.10 -0.97
CA ASP A 388 -1.67 -11.55 -0.73
C ASP A 388 -1.50 -11.91 0.76
N GLY A 389 -1.79 -10.98 1.68
CA GLY A 389 -1.60 -11.17 3.13
C GLY A 389 -0.15 -11.02 3.61
N GLY A 390 0.79 -10.72 2.70
CA GLY A 390 2.16 -10.33 3.02
C GLY A 390 2.31 -8.83 3.31
N TRP A 391 3.51 -8.29 3.07
CA TRP A 391 3.78 -6.85 3.14
C TRP A 391 4.53 -6.39 1.90
N SER A 392 4.46 -5.09 1.61
CA SER A 392 5.16 -4.45 0.49
C SER A 392 5.61 -3.06 0.92
N ARG A 393 6.74 -2.60 0.38
CA ARG A 393 7.02 -1.16 0.36
C ARG A 393 6.11 -0.46 -0.65
N ALA A 394 5.86 0.81 -0.44
CA ALA A 394 5.07 1.63 -1.33
C ALA A 394 5.44 3.09 -1.15
N ARG A 395 5.08 3.94 -2.11
CA ARG A 395 5.18 5.40 -1.99
C ARG A 395 3.84 6.04 -2.27
N SER A 396 3.39 6.90 -1.37
CA SER A 396 2.17 7.69 -1.55
C SER A 396 2.35 8.76 -2.62
N HIS A 397 1.29 9.06 -3.36
CA HIS A 397 1.28 10.18 -4.28
C HIS A 397 1.21 11.50 -3.50
N LEU A 398 2.06 12.45 -3.88
CA LEU A 398 2.01 13.79 -3.33
C LEU A 398 0.72 14.48 -3.79
N THR A 399 -0.13 14.85 -2.84
CA THR A 399 -1.27 15.74 -3.04
C THR A 399 -0.93 17.08 -2.39
N PRO A 400 -0.58 18.11 -3.16
CA PRO A 400 -0.33 19.46 -2.63
C PRO A 400 -1.58 20.02 -1.94
N THR A 401 -1.39 20.91 -0.97
CA THR A 401 -2.49 21.55 -0.24
C THR A 401 -3.50 22.24 -1.15
N GLU A 402 -3.03 22.92 -2.20
CA GLU A 402 -3.91 23.58 -3.18
C GLU A 402 -4.79 22.58 -3.95
N GLU A 403 -4.23 21.43 -4.37
CA GLU A 403 -4.99 20.34 -4.98
C GLU A 403 -6.02 19.77 -4.00
N ALA A 404 -5.64 19.65 -2.73
CA ALA A 404 -6.49 19.14 -1.66
C ALA A 404 -7.73 20.03 -1.45
N VAL A 405 -7.51 21.33 -1.26
CA VAL A 405 -8.58 22.34 -1.05
C VAL A 405 -9.45 22.51 -2.29
N SER A 406 -8.83 22.60 -3.47
CA SER A 406 -9.60 22.74 -4.73
C SER A 406 -10.46 21.52 -5.00
N THR A 407 -9.98 20.31 -4.69
CA THR A 407 -10.77 19.08 -4.81
C THR A 407 -11.92 19.05 -3.80
N ALA A 408 -11.68 19.44 -2.55
CA ALA A 408 -12.73 19.49 -1.53
C ALA A 408 -13.87 20.43 -1.97
N ARG A 409 -13.53 21.65 -2.42
CA ARG A 409 -14.49 22.63 -2.95
C ARG A 409 -15.24 22.12 -4.18
N LYS A 410 -14.51 21.52 -5.13
CA LYS A 410 -15.09 20.97 -6.36
C LYS A 410 -16.18 19.93 -6.07
N TYR A 411 -16.00 19.12 -5.03
CA TYR A 411 -16.94 18.06 -4.67
C TYR A 411 -17.77 18.38 -3.41
N ALA A 412 -17.84 19.64 -2.99
CA ALA A 412 -18.58 20.04 -1.79
C ALA A 412 -20.05 19.59 -1.83
N ALA A 413 -20.72 19.77 -2.97
CA ALA A 413 -22.09 19.33 -3.18
C ALA A 413 -22.28 17.80 -3.17
N THR A 414 -21.20 17.02 -3.17
CA THR A 414 -21.24 15.55 -3.05
C THR A 414 -21.17 15.10 -1.59
N ALA A 415 -20.91 16.00 -0.63
CA ALA A 415 -20.90 15.68 0.79
C ALA A 415 -22.30 15.26 1.26
N PRO A 416 -22.50 13.98 1.64
CA PRO A 416 -23.79 13.52 2.12
C PRO A 416 -24.08 14.15 3.49
N GLU A 417 -25.29 14.66 3.67
CA GLU A 417 -25.74 15.17 4.95
C GLU A 417 -26.05 14.03 5.91
N LEU A 418 -25.61 14.18 7.15
CA LEU A 418 -25.90 13.24 8.24
C LEU A 418 -26.50 14.02 9.42
N PRO A 419 -27.84 14.23 9.45
CA PRO A 419 -28.49 15.08 10.45
C PRO A 419 -28.19 14.69 11.90
N ALA A 420 -27.99 13.40 12.16
CA ALA A 420 -27.59 12.91 13.48
C ALA A 420 -26.21 13.46 13.92
N LEU A 421 -25.27 13.64 13.00
CA LEU A 421 -23.94 14.20 13.30
C LEU A 421 -24.01 15.71 13.47
N ASN A 422 -24.75 16.41 12.62
CA ASN A 422 -24.93 17.87 12.73
C ASN A 422 -25.54 18.25 14.08
N ARG A 423 -26.58 17.54 14.51
CA ARG A 423 -27.19 17.71 15.84
C ARG A 423 -26.20 17.39 16.97
N ALA A 424 -25.39 16.35 16.83
CA ALA A 424 -24.38 15.99 17.82
C ALA A 424 -23.29 17.06 17.98
N LEU A 425 -22.95 17.78 16.91
CA LEU A 425 -22.01 18.89 16.91
C LEU A 425 -22.65 20.25 17.23
N GLY A 426 -23.98 20.31 17.40
CA GLY A 426 -24.69 21.56 17.69
C GLY A 426 -24.73 22.54 16.50
N VAL A 427 -24.58 22.04 15.27
CA VAL A 427 -24.73 22.85 14.05
C VAL A 427 -26.23 23.05 13.80
N PRO A 428 -26.75 24.30 13.75
CA PRO A 428 -28.16 24.54 13.47
C PRO A 428 -28.51 23.97 12.08
N GLU A 429 -29.66 23.29 11.97
CA GLU A 429 -30.20 22.87 10.68
C GLU A 429 -30.38 24.13 9.81
N GLY A 430 -29.83 24.11 8.60
CA GLY A 430 -30.04 25.19 7.66
C GLY A 430 -31.53 25.32 7.40
N ASP A 431 -32.09 26.49 7.65
CA ASP A 431 -33.46 26.83 7.26
C ASP A 431 -33.56 26.73 5.72
N ASP A 432 -33.97 25.58 5.21
CA ASP A 432 -34.48 25.46 3.85
C ASP A 432 -35.83 26.19 3.80
N LYS A 433 -35.83 27.38 3.19
CA LYS A 433 -37.02 28.08 2.71
C LYS A 433 -37.19 27.93 1.22
#